data_AF-A0A7C7QGC8-F1
#
_entry.id   AF-A0A7C7QGC8-F1
#
_cell.length_a   1.000
_cell.length_b   1.000
_cell.length_c   1.000
_cell.angle_alpha   90.00
_cell.angle_beta   90.00
_cell.angle_gamma   90.00
#
_symmetry.space_group_name_H-M   'P 1'
#
loop_
_entity.id
_entity.type
_entity.pdbx_description
1 polymer ?
#
loop_
_entity_poly.entity_id
_entity_poly.type
_entity_poly.pdbx_seq_one_letter_code
_entity_poly.pdbx_strand_id
1 'polypeptide(L)' 'VVIEHNLDVIKTADWIIDLGPEGGNKGGTIVCTGTPEDVAAHPDSYTGQYLKPLLEPPSARASQN' A
#
# COMPACT_ATOMS: atom_id res chain seq x y z
N VAL A 1 -10.83 0.97 -12.72
CA VAL A 1 -10.98 0.41 -11.35
C VAL A 1 -10.70 -1.08 -11.42
N VAL A 2 -9.81 -1.58 -10.57
CA VAL A 2 -9.37 -2.99 -10.52
C VAL A 2 -9.23 -3.42 -9.05
N ILE A 3 -9.32 -4.72 -8.78
CA ILE A 3 -9.00 -5.31 -7.47
C ILE A 3 -7.72 -6.13 -7.67
N GLU A 4 -6.65 -5.78 -6.97
CA GLU A 4 -5.34 -6.36 -7.17
C GLU A 4 -4.58 -6.53 -5.86
N HIS A 5 -3.62 -7.45 -5.89
CA HIS A 5 -2.63 -7.67 -4.84
C HIS A 5 -1.20 -7.58 -5.38
N ASN A 6 -1.03 -7.51 -6.71
CA ASN A 6 0.29 -7.34 -7.31
C ASN A 6 0.78 -5.90 -7.11
N LEU A 7 1.83 -5.75 -6.31
CA LEU A 7 2.40 -4.45 -5.97
C LEU A 7 2.98 -3.69 -7.18
N ASP A 8 3.39 -4.38 -8.24
CA ASP A 8 3.85 -3.73 -9.47
C ASP A 8 2.72 -3.01 -10.22
N VAL A 9 1.48 -3.49 -10.06
CA VAL A 9 0.28 -2.82 -10.58
C VAL A 9 -0.18 -1.73 -9.61
N ILE A 10 -0.17 -2.02 -8.31
CA ILE A 10 -0.64 -1.09 -7.28
C ILE A 10 0.21 0.18 -7.24
N LYS A 11 1.55 0.06 -7.35
CA LYS A 11 2.45 1.22 -7.30
C LYS A 11 2.29 2.22 -8.46
N THR A 12 1.64 1.81 -9.55
CA THR A 12 1.43 2.67 -10.73
C THR A 12 0.00 3.23 -10.79
N ALA A 13 -0.85 2.92 -9.82
CA ALA A 13 -2.21 3.43 -9.76
C ALA A 13 -2.23 4.93 -9.40
N ASP A 14 -3.15 5.69 -9.98
CA ASP A 14 -3.38 7.08 -9.59
C ASP A 14 -4.04 7.19 -8.20
N TRP A 15 -4.84 6.19 -7.82
CA TRP A 15 -5.60 6.18 -6.57
C TRP A 15 -5.87 4.76 -6.07
N ILE A 16 -5.78 4.56 -4.77
CA ILE A 16 -6.01 3.29 -4.07
C ILE A 16 -7.11 3.46 -3.02
N ILE A 17 -7.95 2.43 -2.89
CA ILE A 17 -8.86 2.25 -1.75
C ILE A 17 -8.41 0.96 -1.06
N ASP A 18 -7.82 1.08 0.13
CA ASP A 18 -7.32 -0.07 0.89
C ASP A 18 -8.39 -0.59 1.85
N LEU A 19 -8.64 -1.90 1.79
CA LEU A 19 -9.70 -2.57 2.54
C LEU A 19 -9.08 -3.56 3.52
N GLY A 20 -9.64 -3.61 4.72
CA GLY A 20 -9.13 -4.49 5.77
C GLY A 20 -9.72 -4.12 7.13
N PRO A 21 -8.90 -4.16 8.21
CA PRO A 21 -7.47 -4.53 8.23
C PRO A 21 -7.24 -6.03 7.95
N GLU A 22 -8.22 -6.87 8.28
CA GLU A 22 -8.15 -8.32 8.10
C GLU A 22 -9.09 -8.81 7.00
N GLY A 23 -9.05 -10.12 6.71
CA GLY A 23 -10.04 -10.79 5.87
C GLY A 23 -11.30 -11.24 6.63
N GLY A 24 -12.37 -11.51 5.87
CA GLY A 24 -13.62 -12.07 6.41
C GLY A 24 -14.34 -11.14 7.38
N ASN A 25 -14.84 -11.69 8.50
CA ASN A 25 -15.65 -10.94 9.48
C ASN A 25 -14.89 -9.82 10.21
N LYS A 26 -13.55 -9.81 10.12
CA LYS A 26 -12.70 -8.78 10.71
C LYS A 26 -12.26 -7.72 9.70
N GLY A 27 -12.72 -7.83 8.45
CA GLY A 27 -12.46 -6.89 7.37
C GLY A 27 -13.67 -6.03 7.02
N GLY A 28 -13.70 -5.58 5.76
CA GLY A 28 -14.84 -4.85 5.19
C GLY A 28 -14.89 -3.38 5.55
N THR A 29 -13.82 -2.84 6.14
CA THR A 29 -13.68 -1.41 6.40
C THR A 29 -12.66 -0.78 5.45
N ILE A 30 -12.85 0.50 5.15
CA ILE A 30 -11.84 1.30 4.46
C ILE A 30 -10.77 1.64 5.50
N VAL A 31 -9.56 1.13 5.30
CA VAL A 31 -8.41 1.44 6.17
C VAL A 31 -7.88 2.83 5.80
N CYS A 32 -7.65 3.06 4.51
CA CYS A 32 -7.26 4.35 3.98
C CYS A 32 -7.57 4.46 2.47
N THR A 33 -7.52 5.69 1.95
CA THR A 33 -7.63 5.97 0.52
C THR A 33 -6.70 7.11 0.15
N GLY A 34 -6.07 7.06 -1.03
CA GLY A 34 -5.14 8.09 -1.45
C GLY A 34 -4.29 7.66 -2.65
N THR A 35 -3.22 8.41 -2.92
CA THR A 35 -2.19 7.98 -3.86
C THR A 35 -1.41 6.77 -3.29
N PRO A 36 -0.59 6.08 -4.11
CA PRO A 36 0.34 5.06 -3.62
C PRO A 36 1.19 5.52 -2.44
N GLU A 37 1.68 6.76 -2.44
CA GLU A 37 2.48 7.35 -1.37
C GLU A 37 1.67 7.57 -0.09
N ASP A 38 0.42 8.05 -0.22
CA ASP A 38 -0.48 8.24 0.93
C ASP A 38 -0.76 6.90 1.63
N VAL A 39 -1.06 5.86 0.85
CA VAL A 39 -1.29 4.50 1.39
C VAL A 39 -0.02 3.93 2.00
N ALA A 40 1.14 4.10 1.36
CA ALA A 40 2.44 3.68 1.89
C ALA A 40 2.84 4.37 3.20
N ALA A 41 2.34 5.58 3.45
CA ALA A 41 2.55 6.33 4.68
C ALA A 41 1.58 5.93 5.81
N HIS A 42 0.50 5.19 5.51
CA HIS A 42 -0.52 4.86 6.49
C HIS A 42 -0.10 3.69 7.40
N PRO A 43 0.01 3.89 8.73
CA PRO A 43 0.58 2.88 9.64
C PRO A 43 -0.24 1.59 9.73
N ASP A 44 -1.57 1.69 9.59
CA ASP A 44 -2.48 0.55 9.72
C ASP A 44 -2.75 -0.19 8.39
N SER A 45 -2.14 0.26 7.28
CA SER A 45 -2.35 -0.37 5.97
C SER A 45 -1.33 -1.48 5.73
N TYR A 46 -1.80 -2.73 5.65
CA TYR A 46 -0.94 -3.84 5.23
C TYR A 46 -0.40 -3.61 3.81
N THR A 47 -1.26 -3.16 2.89
CA THR A 47 -0.82 -2.77 1.54
C THR A 47 0.30 -1.73 1.62
N GLY A 48 0.12 -0.69 2.44
CA GLY A 48 1.10 0.38 2.65
C GLY A 48 2.45 -0.13 3.16
N GLN A 49 2.45 -1.06 4.12
CA GLN A 49 3.68 -1.66 4.66
C GLN A 49 4.54 -2.33 3.57
N TYR A 50 3.91 -3.02 2.62
CA TYR A 50 4.62 -3.67 1.51
C TYR A 50 4.88 -2.75 0.31
N LEU A 51 4.04 -1.73 0.12
CA LEU A 51 4.18 -0.77 -0.98
C LEU A 51 5.32 0.22 -0.74
N LYS A 52 5.50 0.67 0.51
CA LYS A 52 6.53 1.64 0.92
C LYS A 52 7.93 1.34 0.38
N PRO A 53 8.54 0.16 0.58
CA PRO A 53 9.88 -0.10 0.10
C PRO A 53 9.98 -0.04 -1.43
N LEU A 54 8.90 -0.27 -2.19
CA LEU A 54 8.90 -0.23 -3.65
C LEU A 54 8.90 1.20 -4.21
N LEU A 55 8.37 2.16 -3.45
CA LEU A 55 8.34 3.59 -3.82
C LEU A 55 9.63 4.33 -3.43
N GLU A 56 10.41 3.80 -2.50
CA GLU A 56 11.68 4.41 -2.09
C GLU A 56 12.71 4.41 -3.24
N PRO A 57 13.41 5.54 -3.46
CA PRO A 57 14.44 5.61 -4.48
C PRO A 57 15.61 4.65 -4.15
N PRO A 58 16.34 4.14 -5.16
CA PRO A 58 17.43 3.17 -4.97
C PRO A 58 18.50 3.62 -3.96
N SER A 59 18.76 4.94 -3.85
CA SER A 59 19.71 5.51 -2.91
C SER A 59 19.29 5.37 -1.44
N ALA A 60 17.99 5.27 -1.15
CA ALA A 60 17.48 5.09 0.21
C ALA A 60 17.62 3.63 0.70
N ARG A 61 17.59 2.65 -0.22
CA ARG A 61 17.70 1.22 0.10
C ARG A 61 19.12 0.78 0.49
N ALA A 62 20.14 1.46 -0.02
CA ALA A 62 21.55 1.13 0.25
C ALA A 62 22.02 1.50 1.67
N SER A 63 21.26 2.33 2.39
CA SER A 63 21.62 2.85 3.72
C SER A 63 21.13 1.97 4.89
N GLN A 64 20.44 0.86 4.62
CA GLN A 64 19.80 0.03 5.67
C GLN A 64 20.43 -1.37 5.86
N ASN A 65 21.62 -1.61 5.32
CA ASN A 65 22.40 -2.85 5.56
C ASN A 65 23.69 -2.59 6.34
#